data_AF-A0AA85BPB2-F1
#
_entry.id   AF-A0AA85BPB2-F1
#
_cell.length_a   1.000
_cell.length_b   1.000
_cell.length_c   1.000
_cell.angle_alpha   90.00
_cell.angle_beta   90.00
_cell.angle_gamma   90.00
#
_symmetry.space_group_name_H-M   'P 1'
#
loop_
_entity.id
_entity.type
_entity.pdbx_description
1 polymer ?
#
loop_
_entity_poly.entity_id
_entity_poly.type
_entity_poly.pdbx_seq_one_letter_code
_entity_poly.pdbx_strand_id
1 'polypeptide(L)'
;MNHSNIFAIKHSCINHENNHENYICIMNKTPEKCLKCNGTLDNEMIIELLPPYSNAHQSILFTSYPLSRIAFISSDSNSNTSNNSSTNSSSIVHYQPNTNLHCGVVDSQGKVYHYTNQYGIQYDTIGWEQSIIINVSEMTKCDSLTSFKWNEIIYSIVNDFKQSHRDRMLQYDDYDCLDFVVDIIKYAINDQQINRILIAQWLSIQLEWIILYENIRKQLKSGSLQVISKLHNSVTCQL
;
A
#
# COMPACT_ATOMS: atom_id res chain seq x y z
N MET A 1 13.75 -12.10 -5.32
CA MET A 1 14.28 -12.03 -3.94
C MET A 1 13.45 -12.97 -3.10
N ASN A 2 14.03 -13.87 -2.30
CA ASN A 2 13.25 -14.65 -1.34
C ASN A 2 12.72 -13.68 -0.28
N HIS A 3 11.42 -13.39 -0.33
CA HIS A 3 10.76 -12.65 0.74
C HIS A 3 10.87 -13.50 2.01
N SER A 4 11.48 -12.93 3.05
CA SER A 4 11.53 -13.60 4.34
C SER A 4 10.15 -13.46 4.97
N ASN A 5 9.45 -14.58 5.14
CA ASN A 5 8.13 -14.57 5.78
C ASN A 5 8.33 -14.23 7.26
N ILE A 6 7.55 -13.28 7.76
CA ILE A 6 7.55 -12.92 9.18
C ILE A 6 6.32 -13.56 9.80
N PHE A 7 6.49 -14.34 10.85
CA PHE A 7 5.37 -14.88 11.61
C PHE A 7 5.27 -14.20 12.96
N ALA A 8 4.06 -13.84 13.36
CA ALA A 8 3.69 -13.34 14.67
C ALA A 8 3.00 -14.45 15.47
N ILE A 9 3.61 -14.85 16.59
CA ILE A 9 3.16 -15.94 17.44
C ILE A 9 2.60 -15.36 18.73
N LYS A 10 1.31 -15.58 18.99
CA LYS A 10 0.75 -15.33 20.32
C LYS A 10 1.26 -16.43 21.24
N HIS A 11 1.75 -16.08 22.43
CA HIS A 11 2.19 -17.10 23.40
C HIS A 11 1.80 -16.73 24.82
N SER A 12 1.40 -17.72 25.62
CA SER A 12 1.00 -17.55 27.02
C SER A 12 2.04 -16.81 27.88
N CYS A 13 3.34 -17.08 27.66
CA CYS A 13 4.44 -16.48 28.46
C CYS A 13 4.57 -14.94 28.36
N ILE A 14 3.87 -14.31 27.40
CA ILE A 14 3.84 -12.86 27.22
C ILE A 14 2.43 -12.28 27.30
N ASN A 15 1.43 -13.13 27.58
CA ASN A 15 0.02 -12.78 27.66
C ASN A 15 -0.59 -13.32 28.98
N HIS A 16 0.10 -13.09 30.10
CA HIS A 16 -0.43 -13.36 31.43
C HIS A 16 -1.34 -12.21 31.86
N GLU A 17 -2.66 -12.39 31.74
CA GLU A 17 -3.70 -11.58 32.40
C GLU A 17 -3.91 -10.11 31.97
N ASN A 18 -3.25 -9.61 30.90
CA ASN A 18 -3.45 -8.24 30.41
C ASN A 18 -4.38 -8.14 29.18
N ASN A 19 -5.19 -7.07 29.11
CA ASN A 19 -6.04 -6.66 27.97
C ASN A 19 -5.26 -6.27 26.69
N HIS A 20 -3.98 -6.62 26.57
CA HIS A 20 -3.13 -6.27 25.45
C HIS A 20 -2.51 -7.54 24.88
N GLU A 21 -2.91 -7.88 23.66
CA GLU A 21 -2.37 -9.03 22.93
C GLU A 21 -0.97 -8.71 22.42
N ASN A 22 -0.01 -9.49 22.91
CA ASN A 22 1.39 -9.43 22.51
C ASN A 22 1.76 -10.64 21.65
N TYR A 23 2.62 -10.40 20.66
CA TYR A 23 3.06 -11.37 19.67
C TYR A 23 4.58 -11.42 19.58
N ILE A 24 5.16 -12.63 19.58
CA ILE A 24 6.58 -12.86 19.29
C ILE A 24 6.75 -12.96 17.79
N CYS A 25 7.59 -12.11 17.21
CA CYS A 25 7.90 -12.17 15.78
C CYS A 25 9.11 -13.05 15.49
N ILE A 26 9.08 -13.76 14.37
CA ILE A 26 10.13 -14.66 13.90
C ILE A 26 10.23 -14.62 12.36
N MET A 27 11.37 -15.00 11.79
CA MET A 27 11.54 -15.11 10.33
C MET A 27 11.60 -16.55 9.86
N ASN A 28 11.02 -16.79 8.68
CA ASN A 28 11.13 -17.98 7.82
C ASN A 28 10.57 -19.29 8.36
N LYS A 29 10.76 -19.62 9.64
CA LYS A 29 10.29 -20.88 10.21
C LYS A 29 9.82 -20.71 11.64
N THR A 30 8.66 -21.27 11.94
CA THR A 30 8.12 -21.42 13.28
C THR A 30 9.01 -22.34 14.12
N PRO A 31 9.51 -21.89 15.29
CA PRO A 31 10.27 -22.74 16.18
C PRO A 31 9.33 -23.75 16.86
N GLU A 32 9.88 -24.83 17.38
CA GLU A 32 9.13 -25.81 18.19
C GLU A 32 8.90 -25.30 19.62
N LYS A 33 9.75 -24.38 20.09
CA LYS A 33 9.72 -23.81 21.43
C LYS A 33 9.72 -22.29 21.39
N CYS A 34 9.07 -21.69 22.37
CA CYS A 34 9.05 -20.26 22.59
C CYS A 34 10.48 -19.74 22.85
N LEU A 35 10.92 -18.78 22.05
CA LEU A 35 12.25 -18.18 22.16
C LEU A 35 12.47 -17.41 23.48
N LYS A 36 11.41 -17.09 24.22
CA LYS A 36 11.48 -16.35 25.49
C LYS A 36 11.53 -17.27 26.72
N CYS A 37 10.63 -18.26 26.81
CA CYS A 37 10.49 -19.12 28.00
C CYS A 37 10.87 -20.59 27.76
N ASN A 38 11.22 -20.96 26.53
CA ASN A 38 11.54 -22.33 26.11
C ASN A 38 10.39 -23.35 26.28
N GLY A 39 9.16 -22.88 26.50
CA GLY A 39 7.94 -23.70 26.51
C GLY A 39 7.53 -24.14 25.10
N THR A 40 6.81 -25.24 24.98
CA THR A 40 6.34 -25.76 23.69
C THR A 40 5.28 -24.84 23.07
N LEU A 41 5.32 -24.65 21.74
CA LEU A 41 4.37 -23.81 21.00
C LEU A 41 3.10 -24.57 20.54
N ASP A 42 2.73 -25.65 21.22
CA ASP A 42 1.59 -26.48 20.85
C ASP A 42 0.28 -25.69 21.01
N ASN A 43 -0.52 -25.61 19.93
CA ASN A 43 -1.81 -24.90 19.84
C ASN A 43 -1.78 -23.37 19.93
N GLU A 44 -0.63 -22.74 19.68
CA GLU A 44 -0.54 -21.27 19.67
C GLU A 44 -1.03 -20.65 18.34
N MET A 45 -1.59 -19.45 18.41
CA MET A 45 -2.04 -18.72 17.21
C MET A 45 -0.83 -18.14 16.46
N ILE A 46 -0.64 -18.58 15.22
CA ILE A 46 0.44 -18.14 14.33
C ILE A 46 -0.17 -17.34 13.18
N ILE A 47 0.23 -16.07 13.06
CA ILE A 47 -0.20 -15.17 11.99
C ILE A 47 1.01 -14.93 11.08
N GLU A 48 0.84 -15.13 9.78
CA GLU A 48 1.83 -14.66 8.80
C GLU A 48 1.62 -13.16 8.55
N LEU A 49 2.67 -12.37 8.76
CA LEU A 49 2.68 -10.95 8.43
C LEU A 49 3.04 -10.79 6.96
N LEU A 50 2.03 -10.48 6.16
CA LEU A 50 2.20 -10.19 4.75
C LEU A 50 2.92 -8.85 4.54
N PRO A 51 3.74 -8.73 3.48
CA PRO A 51 4.39 -7.47 3.16
C PRO A 51 3.36 -6.34 2.95
N PRO A 52 3.62 -5.13 3.45
CA PRO A 52 2.71 -3.98 3.42
C PRO A 52 2.63 -3.28 2.04
N TYR A 53 2.92 -4.01 0.97
CA TYR A 53 2.99 -3.54 -0.39
C TYR A 53 2.65 -4.67 -1.35
N SER A 54 2.08 -4.31 -2.50
CA SER A 54 1.60 -5.24 -3.51
C SER A 54 1.94 -4.73 -4.91
N ASN A 55 1.86 -5.65 -5.88
CA ASN A 55 2.05 -5.29 -7.28
C ASN A 55 0.77 -4.66 -7.85
N ALA A 56 0.83 -3.37 -8.21
CA ALA A 56 -0.28 -2.67 -8.83
C ALA A 56 -0.68 -3.31 -10.18
N HIS A 57 0.28 -3.89 -10.89
CA HIS A 57 0.06 -4.50 -12.21
C HIS A 57 -0.65 -5.85 -12.17
N GLN A 58 -1.02 -6.34 -10.98
CA GLN A 58 -1.81 -7.56 -10.88
C GLN A 58 -3.22 -7.35 -11.47
N SER A 59 -3.59 -8.18 -12.44
CA SER A 59 -4.91 -8.16 -13.07
C SER A 59 -6.01 -8.64 -12.13
N ILE A 60 -7.19 -8.05 -12.23
CA ILE A 60 -8.39 -8.49 -11.51
C ILE A 60 -9.19 -9.44 -12.42
N LEU A 61 -9.38 -10.68 -11.98
CA LEU A 61 -10.11 -11.70 -12.75
C LEU A 61 -11.63 -11.48 -12.72
N PHE A 62 -12.18 -11.14 -11.54
CA PHE A 62 -13.61 -10.97 -11.33
C PHE A 62 -13.98 -9.48 -11.30
N THR A 63 -14.19 -8.89 -12.47
CA THR A 63 -14.42 -7.44 -12.59
C THR A 63 -15.75 -6.96 -12.03
N SER A 64 -16.66 -7.88 -11.69
CA SER A 64 -17.91 -7.58 -10.99
C SER A 64 -17.75 -7.38 -9.48
N TYR A 65 -16.56 -7.64 -8.92
CA TYR A 65 -16.29 -7.45 -7.51
C TYR A 65 -15.99 -5.97 -7.19
N PRO A 66 -16.39 -5.44 -6.01
CA PRO A 66 -16.08 -4.08 -5.57
C PRO A 66 -14.59 -3.92 -5.23
N LEU A 67 -13.75 -3.87 -6.25
CA LEU A 67 -12.31 -3.64 -6.15
C LEU A 67 -11.90 -2.49 -7.07
N SER A 68 -11.69 -1.32 -6.48
CA SER A 68 -11.34 -0.07 -7.16
C SER A 68 -10.06 0.48 -6.59
N ARG A 69 -8.97 0.38 -7.34
CA ARG A 69 -7.63 0.51 -6.77
C ARG A 69 -7.00 1.86 -7.07
N ILE A 70 -6.38 2.43 -6.06
CA ILE A 70 -5.37 3.49 -6.20
C ILE A 70 -4.03 2.97 -5.69
N ALA A 71 -2.94 3.41 -6.29
CA ALA A 71 -1.58 2.98 -5.99
C ALA A 71 -0.71 4.16 -5.58
N PHE A 72 0.21 3.93 -4.64
CA PHE A 72 1.24 4.88 -4.22
C PHE A 72 2.62 4.24 -4.27
N ILE A 73 3.59 4.96 -4.80
CA ILE A 73 5.02 4.62 -4.80
C ILE A 73 5.85 5.77 -4.24
N SER A 74 7.09 5.51 -3.86
CA SER A 74 8.04 6.55 -3.53
C SER A 74 8.47 7.30 -4.79
N SER A 75 8.37 8.64 -4.76
CA SER A 75 8.80 9.52 -5.85
C SER A 75 10.31 9.70 -5.91
N ASP A 76 11.07 9.23 -4.92
CA ASP A 76 12.51 9.45 -4.80
C ASP A 76 13.32 8.57 -5.76
N SER A 77 12.95 8.57 -7.04
CA SER A 77 13.71 8.00 -8.14
C SER A 77 14.44 9.11 -8.87
N ASN A 78 15.63 9.49 -8.36
CA ASN A 78 16.79 10.07 -9.06
C ASN A 78 17.54 11.08 -8.17
N SER A 79 18.64 10.64 -7.55
CA SER A 79 19.84 11.47 -7.57
C SER A 79 20.80 10.88 -8.61
N ASN A 80 21.15 11.71 -9.60
CA ASN A 80 22.22 11.45 -10.55
C ASN A 80 23.56 11.33 -9.80
N THR A 81 23.83 10.17 -9.22
CA THR A 81 25.18 9.73 -8.88
C THR A 81 25.41 8.39 -9.55
N SER A 82 25.76 8.48 -10.83
CA SER A 82 26.65 7.53 -11.47
C SER A 82 27.83 7.25 -10.54
N ASN A 83 27.89 6.04 -9.97
CA ASN A 83 29.09 5.24 -9.82
C ASN A 83 28.75 3.95 -9.04
N ASN A 84 28.67 2.84 -9.78
CA ASN A 84 28.90 1.47 -9.32
C ASN A 84 28.40 1.09 -7.92
N SER A 85 27.08 0.99 -7.74
CA SER A 85 26.50 -0.18 -7.05
C SER A 85 25.04 -0.36 -7.46
N SER A 86 24.77 -1.47 -8.13
CA SER A 86 23.42 -1.98 -8.36
C SER A 86 22.78 -2.34 -7.01
N THR A 87 21.83 -1.54 -6.49
CA THR A 87 20.71 -1.97 -5.60
C THR A 87 19.85 -0.86 -4.96
N ASN A 88 19.95 0.42 -5.30
CA ASN A 88 19.08 1.44 -4.66
C ASN A 88 17.92 1.86 -5.58
N SER A 89 16.98 0.95 -5.82
CA SER A 89 15.62 1.33 -6.23
C SER A 89 14.91 1.94 -5.03
N SER A 90 14.30 3.10 -5.18
CA SER A 90 13.44 3.77 -4.18
C SER A 90 12.21 2.92 -3.89
N SER A 91 12.41 1.92 -3.05
CA SER A 91 11.39 0.96 -2.65
C SER A 91 10.51 1.55 -1.57
N ILE A 92 9.18 1.45 -1.72
CA ILE A 92 8.24 1.87 -0.69
C ILE A 92 8.48 1.15 0.65
N VAL A 93 9.15 -0.02 0.62
CA VAL A 93 9.58 -0.80 1.79
C VAL A 93 10.53 -0.02 2.70
N HIS A 94 11.25 0.97 2.15
CA HIS A 94 12.20 1.79 2.89
C HIS A 94 11.67 3.19 3.19
N TYR A 95 10.35 3.39 3.04
CA TYR A 95 9.69 4.67 3.31
C TYR A 95 10.15 5.30 4.62
N GLN A 96 10.52 6.58 4.55
CA GLN A 96 10.79 7.42 5.71
C GLN A 96 9.75 8.54 5.79
N PRO A 97 9.40 9.02 6.99
CA PRO A 97 8.65 10.27 7.11
C PRO A 97 9.31 11.37 6.27
N ASN A 98 8.51 12.10 5.50
CA ASN A 98 8.92 13.13 4.52
C ASN A 98 9.41 12.61 3.15
N THR A 99 9.33 11.31 2.88
CA THR A 99 9.51 10.78 1.51
C THR A 99 8.36 11.29 0.64
N ASN A 100 8.67 11.86 -0.52
CA ASN A 100 7.64 12.25 -1.48
C ASN A 100 7.00 10.99 -2.08
N LEU A 101 5.68 11.03 -2.29
CA LEU A 101 4.93 9.92 -2.85
C LEU A 101 4.30 10.33 -4.18
N HIS A 102 4.30 9.41 -5.13
CA HIS A 102 3.64 9.53 -6.41
C HIS A 102 2.48 8.55 -6.43
N CYS A 103 1.36 8.93 -7.05
CA CYS A 103 0.16 8.13 -7.02
C CYS A 103 -0.60 8.10 -8.34
N GLY A 104 -1.44 7.08 -8.46
CA GLY A 104 -2.26 6.84 -9.64
C GLY A 104 -3.45 5.94 -9.35
N VAL A 105 -4.35 5.84 -10.31
CA VAL A 105 -5.48 4.91 -10.30
C VAL A 105 -5.15 3.68 -11.11
N VAL A 106 -5.58 2.51 -10.67
CA VAL A 106 -5.24 1.23 -11.31
C VAL A 106 -6.48 0.60 -11.90
N ASP A 107 -6.43 0.29 -13.20
CA ASP A 107 -7.51 -0.43 -13.87
C ASP A 107 -7.49 -1.93 -13.55
N SER A 108 -8.48 -2.67 -14.06
CA SER A 108 -8.57 -4.13 -13.86
C SER A 108 -7.50 -4.93 -14.61
N GLN A 109 -6.83 -4.34 -15.60
CA GLN A 109 -5.72 -4.96 -16.33
C GLN A 109 -4.37 -4.76 -15.63
N GLY A 110 -4.33 -3.91 -14.59
CA GLY A 110 -3.09 -3.55 -13.90
C GLY A 110 -2.36 -2.37 -14.53
N LYS A 111 -3.00 -1.59 -15.41
CA LYS A 111 -2.42 -0.32 -15.87
C LYS A 111 -2.62 0.72 -14.80
N VAL A 112 -1.53 1.42 -14.47
CA VAL A 112 -1.56 2.52 -13.50
C VAL A 112 -1.63 3.82 -14.28
N TYR A 113 -2.76 4.51 -14.22
CA TYR A 113 -2.92 5.84 -14.79
C TYR A 113 -2.51 6.87 -13.74
N HIS A 114 -1.64 7.80 -14.10
CA HIS A 114 -1.15 8.84 -13.19
C HIS A 114 -0.91 10.14 -13.95
N TYR A 115 -0.86 11.24 -13.21
CA TYR A 115 -0.64 12.57 -13.76
C TYR A 115 0.74 13.10 -13.38
N THR A 116 1.40 13.79 -14.30
CA THR A 116 2.62 14.57 -14.03
C THR A 116 2.51 15.94 -14.69
N ASN A 117 3.07 16.98 -14.07
CA ASN A 117 3.00 18.34 -14.63
C ASN A 117 3.71 18.43 -15.99
N GLN A 118 4.73 17.60 -16.22
CA GLN A 118 5.51 17.62 -17.46
C GLN A 118 4.79 16.94 -18.63
N TYR A 119 4.06 15.85 -18.38
CA TYR A 119 3.52 15.01 -19.45
C TYR A 119 2.00 14.82 -19.40
N GLY A 120 1.33 15.43 -18.43
CA GLY A 120 -0.09 15.23 -18.19
C GLY A 120 -0.39 13.81 -17.73
N ILE A 121 -1.54 13.28 -18.16
CA ILE A 121 -1.97 11.91 -17.84
C ILE A 121 -1.19 10.91 -18.69
N GLN A 122 -0.54 9.97 -18.01
CA GLN A 122 0.16 8.82 -18.59
C GLN A 122 -0.39 7.53 -17.99
N TYR A 123 0.07 6.40 -18.52
CA TYR A 123 -0.12 5.12 -17.87
C TYR A 123 1.13 4.25 -17.95
N ASP A 124 1.35 3.52 -16.87
CA ASP A 124 2.45 2.57 -16.73
C ASP A 124 1.93 1.13 -16.64
N THR A 125 2.77 0.21 -17.12
CA THR A 125 2.56 -1.26 -17.00
C THR A 125 3.69 -1.96 -16.26
N ILE A 126 4.69 -1.19 -15.81
CA ILE A 126 5.85 -1.61 -15.03
C ILE A 126 6.22 -0.50 -14.03
N GLY A 127 7.01 -0.81 -13.00
CA GLY A 127 7.55 0.17 -12.04
C GLY A 127 6.69 0.39 -10.80
N TRP A 128 5.50 -0.21 -10.73
CA TRP A 128 4.57 -0.14 -9.60
C TRP A 128 4.45 -1.50 -8.87
N GLU A 129 5.47 -2.36 -8.96
CA GLU A 129 5.47 -3.69 -8.36
C GLU A 129 5.53 -3.67 -6.83
N GLN A 130 6.04 -2.57 -6.25
CA GLN A 130 6.09 -2.33 -4.81
C GLN A 130 5.29 -1.07 -4.49
N SER A 131 3.97 -1.19 -4.55
CA SER A 131 3.04 -0.10 -4.30
C SER A 131 2.23 -0.34 -3.03
N ILE A 132 1.85 0.73 -2.35
CA ILE A 132 0.69 0.68 -1.45
C ILE A 132 -0.55 0.71 -2.32
N ILE A 133 -1.44 -0.25 -2.13
CA ILE A 133 -2.72 -0.30 -2.84
C ILE A 133 -3.82 0.01 -1.83
N ILE A 134 -4.69 0.95 -2.18
CA ILE A 134 -5.90 1.26 -1.41
C ILE A 134 -7.12 0.90 -2.25
N ASN A 135 -8.03 0.12 -1.66
CA ASN A 135 -9.31 -0.22 -2.26
C ASN A 135 -10.35 0.87 -1.93
N VAL A 136 -10.66 1.73 -2.90
CA VAL A 136 -11.59 2.86 -2.75
C VAL A 136 -12.99 2.40 -2.42
N SER A 137 -13.49 1.32 -3.03
CA SER A 137 -14.83 0.79 -2.74
C SER A 137 -14.97 0.35 -1.29
N GLU A 138 -13.93 -0.26 -0.71
CA GLU A 138 -13.90 -0.62 0.71
C GLU A 138 -13.87 0.62 1.60
N MET A 139 -12.95 1.56 1.34
CA MET A 139 -12.78 2.77 2.15
C MET A 139 -14.04 3.66 2.15
N THR A 140 -14.80 3.63 1.06
CA THR A 140 -16.03 4.41 0.88
C THR A 140 -17.31 3.60 1.15
N LYS A 141 -17.19 2.28 1.42
CA LYS A 141 -18.32 1.34 1.55
C LYS A 141 -19.26 1.38 0.35
N CYS A 142 -18.70 1.55 -0.85
CA CYS A 142 -19.42 1.65 -2.10
C CYS A 142 -19.35 0.32 -2.87
N ASP A 143 -20.24 -0.62 -2.53
CA ASP A 143 -20.28 -1.96 -3.14
C ASP A 143 -20.63 -1.94 -4.63
N SER A 144 -21.25 -0.86 -5.12
CA SER A 144 -21.55 -0.68 -6.54
C SER A 144 -20.32 -0.25 -7.36
N LEU A 145 -19.25 0.21 -6.70
CA LEU A 145 -18.00 0.60 -7.36
C LEU A 145 -17.14 -0.63 -7.66
N THR A 146 -17.63 -1.44 -8.60
CA THR A 146 -16.96 -2.62 -9.13
C THR A 146 -15.76 -2.26 -10.00
N SER A 147 -14.82 -3.19 -10.20
CA SER A 147 -13.67 -2.96 -11.08
C SER A 147 -14.10 -2.64 -12.52
N PHE A 148 -15.21 -3.23 -12.99
CA PHE A 148 -15.79 -2.89 -14.28
C PHE A 148 -16.20 -1.42 -14.33
N LYS A 149 -16.96 -0.94 -13.33
CA LYS A 149 -17.38 0.46 -13.25
C LYS A 149 -16.20 1.40 -13.11
N TRP A 150 -15.21 1.02 -12.31
CA TRP A 150 -13.97 1.76 -12.12
C TRP A 150 -13.23 1.98 -13.44
N ASN A 151 -13.09 0.94 -14.27
CA ASN A 151 -12.49 1.05 -15.59
C ASN A 151 -13.23 2.06 -16.49
N GLU A 152 -14.58 1.99 -16.54
CA GLU A 152 -15.37 2.92 -17.34
C GLU A 152 -15.10 4.38 -16.93
N ILE A 153 -15.03 4.63 -15.63
CA ILE A 153 -14.79 5.96 -15.07
C ILE A 153 -13.38 6.46 -15.42
N ILE A 154 -12.35 5.63 -15.19
CA ILE A 154 -10.97 5.97 -15.55
C ILE A 154 -10.91 6.34 -17.04
N TYR A 155 -11.44 5.48 -17.90
CA TYR A 155 -11.38 5.72 -19.35
C TYR A 155 -12.17 6.95 -19.78
N SER A 156 -13.34 7.22 -19.20
CA SER A 156 -14.10 8.44 -19.47
C SER A 156 -13.27 9.68 -19.14
N ILE A 157 -12.74 9.75 -17.90
CA ILE A 157 -11.99 10.93 -17.44
C ILE A 157 -10.70 11.11 -18.23
N VAL A 158 -9.95 10.04 -18.47
CA VAL A 158 -8.71 10.09 -19.26
C VAL A 158 -8.99 10.57 -20.69
N ASN A 159 -10.07 10.12 -21.32
CA ASN A 159 -10.45 10.56 -22.66
C ASN A 159 -10.96 12.00 -22.69
N ASP A 160 -11.82 12.39 -21.74
CA ASP A 160 -12.33 13.76 -21.61
C ASP A 160 -11.20 14.76 -21.34
N PHE A 161 -10.22 14.36 -20.53
CA PHE A 161 -9.05 15.18 -20.23
C PHE A 161 -8.16 15.35 -21.46
N LYS A 162 -7.94 14.29 -22.26
CA LYS A 162 -7.21 14.38 -23.54
C LYS A 162 -7.92 15.28 -24.56
N GLN A 163 -9.24 15.36 -24.53
CA GLN A 163 -10.02 16.23 -25.43
C GLN A 163 -10.03 17.70 -24.96
N SER A 164 -10.03 17.93 -23.64
CA SER A 164 -10.04 19.27 -23.02
C SER A 164 -8.64 19.82 -22.69
N HIS A 165 -7.59 19.15 -23.15
CA HIS A 165 -6.17 19.29 -22.78
C HIS A 165 -5.53 20.68 -22.96
N ARG A 166 -6.17 21.62 -23.65
CA ARG A 166 -5.63 22.99 -23.80
C ARG A 166 -6.11 23.96 -22.72
N ASP A 167 -7.31 23.81 -22.19
CA ASP A 167 -7.93 24.88 -21.39
C ASP A 167 -7.84 24.66 -19.87
N ARG A 168 -7.68 23.41 -19.40
CA ARG A 168 -7.63 23.11 -17.95
C ARG A 168 -6.23 23.22 -17.33
N MET A 169 -5.17 22.83 -18.05
CA MET A 169 -3.79 22.92 -17.53
C MET A 169 -3.29 24.36 -17.37
N LEU A 170 -3.91 25.33 -18.05
CA LEU A 170 -3.58 26.75 -17.91
C LEU A 170 -4.25 27.43 -16.71
N GLN A 171 -5.13 26.74 -15.97
CA GLN A 171 -5.91 27.35 -14.89
C GLN A 171 -5.41 27.03 -13.47
N TYR A 172 -4.54 26.04 -13.27
CA TYR A 172 -4.10 25.64 -11.92
C TYR A 172 -2.63 25.21 -11.92
N ASP A 173 -1.73 26.13 -11.56
CA ASP A 173 -0.29 25.86 -11.43
C ASP A 173 0.04 24.81 -10.34
N ASP A 174 -0.92 24.52 -9.45
CA ASP A 174 -0.76 23.62 -8.30
C ASP A 174 -1.37 22.21 -8.49
N TYR A 175 -1.93 21.88 -9.66
CA TYR A 175 -2.56 20.57 -9.88
C TYR A 175 -1.52 19.45 -9.96
N ASP A 176 -1.66 18.40 -9.15
CA ASP A 176 -0.71 17.29 -9.07
C ASP A 176 -1.34 15.89 -9.23
N CYS A 177 -0.51 14.85 -9.06
CA CYS A 177 -0.95 13.45 -9.17
C CYS A 177 -2.04 13.05 -8.16
N LEU A 178 -2.07 13.67 -6.98
CA LEU A 178 -3.09 13.39 -5.97
C LEU A 178 -4.40 14.08 -6.31
N ASP A 179 -4.37 15.29 -6.88
CA ASP A 179 -5.59 15.95 -7.38
C ASP A 179 -6.26 15.12 -8.48
N PHE A 180 -5.46 14.56 -9.38
CA PHE A 180 -5.93 13.61 -10.38
C PHE A 180 -6.66 12.40 -9.78
N VAL A 181 -6.09 11.78 -8.74
CA VAL A 181 -6.74 10.67 -8.03
C VAL A 181 -8.02 11.12 -7.32
N VAL A 182 -7.99 12.29 -6.65
CA VAL A 182 -9.17 12.88 -5.97
C VAL A 182 -10.32 13.08 -6.95
N ASP A 183 -10.06 13.66 -8.13
CA ASP A 183 -11.10 13.94 -9.12
C ASP A 183 -11.75 12.66 -9.65
N ILE A 184 -10.96 11.61 -9.90
CA ILE A 184 -11.49 10.32 -10.33
C ILE A 184 -12.40 9.72 -9.26
N ILE A 185 -11.97 9.74 -7.99
CA ILE A 185 -12.77 9.17 -6.89
C ILE A 185 -14.05 9.99 -6.71
N LYS A 186 -13.98 11.33 -6.68
CA LYS A 186 -15.16 12.20 -6.59
C LYS A 186 -16.18 11.90 -7.66
N TYR A 187 -15.73 11.75 -8.90
CA TYR A 187 -16.60 11.41 -10.03
C TYR A 187 -17.20 10.01 -9.86
N ALA A 188 -16.40 9.05 -9.39
CA ALA A 188 -16.80 7.66 -9.23
C ALA A 188 -17.92 7.45 -8.20
N ILE A 189 -17.82 8.12 -7.05
CA ILE A 189 -18.76 7.92 -5.94
C ILE A 189 -19.78 9.06 -5.79
N ASN A 190 -19.65 10.13 -6.60
CA ASN A 190 -20.48 11.33 -6.55
C ASN A 190 -20.53 11.96 -5.15
N ASP A 191 -19.38 12.03 -4.47
CA ASP A 191 -19.24 12.60 -3.13
C ASP A 191 -18.23 13.74 -3.13
N GLN A 192 -18.70 14.93 -2.77
CA GLN A 192 -17.89 16.15 -2.68
C GLN A 192 -17.01 16.20 -1.43
N GLN A 193 -17.23 15.32 -0.45
CA GLN A 193 -16.41 15.25 0.76
C GLN A 193 -15.04 14.63 0.49
N ILE A 194 -14.88 13.86 -0.59
CA ILE A 194 -13.57 13.32 -0.97
C ILE A 194 -12.60 14.46 -1.23
N ASN A 195 -11.44 14.41 -0.60
CA ASN A 195 -10.41 15.43 -0.75
C ASN A 195 -9.04 14.84 -0.38
N ARG A 196 -7.99 15.63 -0.60
CA ARG A 196 -6.59 15.25 -0.34
C ARG A 196 -6.36 14.76 1.10
N ILE A 197 -6.99 15.41 2.09
CA ILE A 197 -6.84 15.08 3.52
C ILE A 197 -7.41 13.69 3.78
N LEU A 198 -8.58 13.38 3.23
CA LEU A 198 -9.22 12.08 3.44
C LEU A 198 -8.40 10.94 2.81
N ILE A 199 -7.90 11.13 1.58
CA ILE A 199 -7.03 10.12 0.96
C ILE A 199 -5.72 9.95 1.75
N ALA A 200 -5.15 11.05 2.25
CA ALA A 200 -3.97 10.99 3.11
C ALA A 200 -4.22 10.21 4.42
N GLN A 201 -5.43 10.30 4.99
CA GLN A 201 -5.84 9.50 6.15
C GLN A 201 -5.93 8.00 5.83
N TRP A 202 -6.44 7.63 4.65
CA TRP A 202 -6.44 6.23 4.22
C TRP A 202 -5.00 5.71 4.05
N LEU A 203 -4.13 6.54 3.49
CA LEU A 203 -2.73 6.22 3.27
C LEU A 203 -1.91 6.14 4.56
N SER A 204 -2.21 6.98 5.57
CA SER A 204 -1.42 7.03 6.81
C SER A 204 -1.42 5.69 7.55
N ILE A 205 -2.55 4.98 7.55
CA ILE A 205 -2.68 3.64 8.14
C ILE A 205 -1.71 2.66 7.46
N GLN A 206 -1.61 2.72 6.13
CA GLN A 206 -0.71 1.86 5.36
C GLN A 206 0.76 2.22 5.59
N LEU A 207 1.08 3.51 5.68
CA LEU A 207 2.45 3.99 5.94
C LEU A 207 2.94 3.61 7.33
N GLU A 208 2.08 3.69 8.35
CA GLU A 208 2.40 3.20 9.70
C GLU A 208 2.74 1.70 9.67
N TRP A 209 1.97 0.92 8.91
CA TRP A 209 2.24 -0.51 8.74
C TRP A 209 3.56 -0.78 8.01
N ILE A 210 3.89 -0.01 6.98
CA ILE A 210 5.19 -0.10 6.30
C ILE A 210 6.35 0.12 7.27
N ILE A 211 6.29 1.18 8.06
CA ILE A 211 7.35 1.53 9.02
C ILE A 211 7.49 0.42 10.07
N LEU A 212 6.37 -0.06 10.62
CA LEU A 212 6.38 -1.14 11.61
C LEU A 212 6.95 -2.44 11.03
N TYR A 213 6.50 -2.84 9.84
CA TYR A 213 6.96 -4.06 9.17
C TYR A 213 8.47 -4.04 8.91
N GLU A 214 9.00 -2.94 8.37
CA GLU A 214 10.43 -2.83 8.10
C GLU A 214 11.27 -2.79 9.39
N ASN A 215 10.76 -2.18 10.47
CA ASN A 215 11.41 -2.21 11.78
C ASN A 215 11.51 -3.63 12.33
N ILE A 216 10.40 -4.40 12.30
CA ILE A 216 10.39 -5.81 12.71
C ILE A 216 11.40 -6.60 11.88
N ARG A 217 11.37 -6.44 10.55
CA ARG A 217 12.30 -7.12 9.63
C ARG A 217 13.76 -6.82 9.95
N LYS A 218 14.12 -5.55 10.18
CA LYS A 218 15.49 -5.14 10.52
C LYS A 218 15.96 -5.77 11.84
N GLN A 219 15.11 -5.75 12.86
CA GLN A 219 15.42 -6.31 14.18
C GLN A 219 15.55 -7.84 14.14
N LEU A 220 14.67 -8.54 13.43
CA LEU A 220 14.79 -9.99 13.28
C LEU A 220 16.08 -10.38 12.55
N LYS A 221 16.48 -9.60 11.53
CA LYS A 221 17.77 -9.79 10.85
C LYS A 221 18.98 -9.57 11.76
N SER A 222 18.88 -8.71 12.78
CA SER A 222 19.95 -8.51 13.76
C SER A 222 19.98 -9.57 14.86
N GLY A 223 19.11 -10.60 14.82
CA GLY A 223 18.97 -11.60 15.89
C GLY A 223 18.12 -11.12 17.08
N SER A 224 17.46 -9.98 16.93
CA SER A 224 16.48 -9.38 17.84
C SER A 224 15.29 -10.28 18.18
N LEU A 225 15.07 -10.73 19.43
CA LEU A 225 13.72 -11.20 19.80
C LEU A 225 12.78 -9.99 19.76
N GLN A 226 11.74 -10.04 18.93
CA GLN A 226 10.75 -8.97 18.82
C GLN A 226 9.42 -9.36 19.44
N VAL A 227 8.90 -8.48 20.29
CA VAL A 227 7.58 -8.60 20.90
C VAL A 227 6.79 -7.35 20.54
N ILE A 228 5.68 -7.54 19.81
CA ILE A 228 4.81 -6.44 19.38
C ILE A 228 3.44 -6.56 20.02
N SER A 229 2.89 -5.45 20.46
CA SER A 229 1.54 -5.35 21.00
C SER A 229 0.55 -4.90 19.93
N LYS A 230 -0.69 -5.39 19.98
CA LYS A 230 -1.83 -4.90 19.16
C LYS A 230 -1.60 -4.93 17.64
N LEU A 231 -1.25 -6.10 17.12
CA LEU A 231 -1.14 -6.37 15.68
C LEU A 231 -2.46 -6.11 14.90
N HIS A 232 -3.60 -6.19 15.58
CA HIS A 232 -4.93 -6.35 15.00
C HIS A 232 -5.43 -5.19 14.12
N ASN A 233 -4.90 -3.97 14.29
CA ASN A 233 -5.37 -2.81 13.52
C ASN A 233 -4.65 -2.63 12.17
N SER A 234 -3.52 -3.31 11.96
CA SER A 234 -2.63 -3.05 10.81
C SER A 234 -2.63 -4.16 9.76
N VAL A 235 -3.12 -5.36 10.11
CA VAL A 235 -3.08 -6.56 9.24
C VAL A 235 -4.35 -6.70 8.39
N THR A 236 -5.45 -6.06 8.76
CA THR A 236 -6.77 -6.23 8.12
C THR A 236 -6.96 -5.48 6.80
N CYS A 237 -6.01 -4.66 6.34
CA CYS A 237 -6.18 -3.81 5.15
C CYS A 237 -5.67 -4.43 3.82
N GLN A 238 -5.54 -5.75 3.71
CA GLN A 238 -4.88 -6.39 2.56
C GLN A 238 -5.76 -7.36 1.73
N LEU A 239 -7.06 -7.08 1.60
CA LEU A 239 -7.94 -7.85 0.69
C LEU A 239 -8.49 -7.00 -0.45
#